data_AF-K9PZT5-F1
#
_entry.id   AF-K9PZT5-F1
#
_cell.length_a   1.000
_cell.length_b   1.000
_cell.length_c   1.000
_cell.angle_alpha   90.00
_cell.angle_beta   90.00
_cell.angle_gamma   90.00
#
_symmetry.space_group_name_H-M   'P 1'
#
loop_
_entity.id
_entity.type
_entity.pdbx_description
1 polymer ?
#
loop_
_entity_poly.entity_id
_entity_poly.type
_entity_poly.pdbx_seq_one_letter_code
_entity_poly.pdbx_strand_id
1 'polypeptide(L)'
;MILVMSSDTIYTYINVLCNARFAMGIEDVIFLHITGISTGIRADQAEDLKKDIQNRIEELAKTQKIYAQLQDSINFGRIIKIQDKNIGYDLAKLVRKLSTSNKYIIDITPTTKAASQLVLAACLVNGLRNLYEFHLYKRIERNNPLASLYHNLNQSDFKYVHLSEEPALREAYDNVKRKNILSLLAIVISIIILLLSVIFNMFSRISIASLLSAVASLATIVSLGLQFSQTRHT
;
A
#
# COMPACT_ATOMS: atom_id res chain seq x y z
N MET A 1 -2.73 -7.88 -10.22
CA MET A 1 -1.64 -7.51 -9.30
C MET A 1 -1.23 -6.07 -9.52
N ILE A 2 -0.80 -5.43 -8.45
CA ILE A 2 -0.24 -4.09 -8.40
C ILE A 2 1.20 -4.23 -7.91
N LEU A 3 2.16 -3.73 -8.68
CA LEU A 3 3.58 -3.80 -8.40
C LEU A 3 4.15 -2.39 -8.29
N VAL A 4 4.77 -2.06 -7.16
CA VAL A 4 5.29 -0.70 -6.92
C VAL A 4 6.72 -0.58 -7.46
N MET A 5 6.95 0.39 -8.34
CA MET A 5 8.23 0.65 -8.99
C MET A 5 9.09 1.63 -8.19
N SER A 6 10.14 1.14 -7.53
CA SER A 6 11.19 2.01 -6.96
C SER A 6 12.54 1.29 -6.72
N SER A 7 12.81 0.19 -7.43
CA SER A 7 14.11 -0.49 -7.44
C SER A 7 14.71 -0.45 -8.84
N ASP A 8 16.01 -0.30 -8.92
CA ASP A 8 16.81 -0.46 -10.14
C ASP A 8 17.09 -1.93 -10.50
N THR A 9 16.73 -2.88 -9.61
CA THR A 9 17.06 -4.30 -9.79
C THR A 9 15.97 -5.05 -10.57
N ILE A 10 16.13 -5.14 -11.89
CA ILE A 10 15.21 -5.87 -12.80
C ILE A 10 14.93 -7.30 -12.32
N TYR A 11 15.93 -8.01 -11.81
CA TYR A 11 15.79 -9.40 -11.37
C TYR A 11 14.84 -9.58 -10.17
N THR A 12 14.75 -8.59 -9.28
CA THR A 12 13.79 -8.59 -8.17
C THR A 12 12.37 -8.55 -8.72
N TYR A 13 12.10 -7.68 -9.69
CA TYR A 13 10.81 -7.64 -10.38
C TYR A 13 10.49 -8.99 -11.02
N ILE A 14 11.44 -9.60 -11.74
CA ILE A 14 11.23 -10.90 -12.40
C ILE A 14 10.87 -11.98 -11.38
N ASN A 15 11.55 -12.05 -10.25
CA ASN A 15 11.24 -13.03 -9.20
C ASN A 15 9.84 -12.82 -8.61
N VAL A 16 9.46 -11.57 -8.35
CA VAL A 16 8.11 -11.21 -7.88
C VAL A 16 7.06 -11.61 -8.92
N LEU A 17 7.28 -11.29 -10.21
CA LEU A 17 6.36 -11.63 -11.30
C LEU A 17 6.20 -13.15 -11.44
N CYS A 18 7.28 -13.91 -11.40
CA CYS A 18 7.25 -15.37 -11.40
C CYS A 18 6.43 -15.92 -10.22
N ASN A 19 6.74 -15.47 -9.00
CA ASN A 19 6.03 -15.97 -7.83
C ASN A 19 4.54 -15.62 -7.87
N ALA A 20 4.20 -14.37 -8.22
CA ALA A 20 2.82 -13.93 -8.36
C ALA A 20 2.06 -14.73 -9.42
N ARG A 21 2.68 -15.03 -10.56
CA ARG A 21 2.04 -15.84 -11.61
C ARG A 21 1.88 -17.29 -11.18
N PHE A 22 2.95 -17.95 -10.79
CA PHE A 22 2.98 -19.41 -10.63
C PHE A 22 2.47 -19.89 -9.28
N ALA A 23 2.63 -19.10 -8.21
CA ALA A 23 2.13 -19.46 -6.88
C ALA A 23 0.72 -18.88 -6.61
N MET A 24 0.39 -17.72 -7.19
CA MET A 24 -0.84 -17.00 -6.86
C MET A 24 -1.83 -16.85 -8.03
N GLY A 25 -1.46 -17.31 -9.23
CA GLY A 25 -2.34 -17.28 -10.40
C GLY A 25 -2.62 -15.86 -10.93
N ILE A 26 -1.74 -14.89 -10.65
CA ILE A 26 -1.89 -13.52 -11.14
C ILE A 26 -1.57 -13.45 -12.63
N GLU A 27 -2.42 -12.79 -13.41
CA GLU A 27 -2.26 -12.62 -14.86
C GLU A 27 -2.05 -11.16 -15.24
N ASP A 28 -2.81 -10.23 -14.66
CA ASP A 28 -2.65 -8.79 -14.94
C ASP A 28 -1.69 -8.12 -13.97
N VAL A 29 -0.75 -7.32 -14.50
CA VAL A 29 0.19 -6.51 -13.72
C VAL A 29 -0.03 -5.03 -13.99
N ILE A 30 -0.16 -4.26 -12.92
CA ILE A 30 -0.17 -2.80 -13.00
C ILE A 30 1.04 -2.29 -12.26
N PHE A 31 1.83 -1.48 -12.95
CA PHE A 31 3.01 -0.87 -12.38
C PHE A 31 2.63 0.47 -11.74
N LEU A 32 3.02 0.68 -10.49
CA LEU A 32 2.81 1.93 -9.78
C LEU A 32 4.12 2.70 -9.65
N HIS A 33 4.17 3.90 -10.20
CA HIS A 33 5.27 4.81 -9.98
C HIS A 33 4.85 5.90 -8.99
N ILE A 34 5.47 5.93 -7.81
CA ILE A 34 5.21 6.96 -6.81
C ILE A 34 6.07 8.18 -7.12
N THR A 35 5.42 9.32 -7.39
CA THR A 35 6.07 10.60 -7.65
C THR A 35 6.14 11.45 -6.39
N GLY A 36 7.08 12.39 -6.32
CA GLY A 36 7.22 13.33 -5.20
C GLY A 36 8.16 12.88 -4.08
N ILE A 37 8.64 11.64 -4.13
CA ILE A 37 9.62 11.08 -3.18
C ILE A 37 10.85 10.58 -3.92
N SER A 38 11.99 10.52 -3.23
CA SER A 38 13.16 9.79 -3.74
C SER A 38 12.87 8.29 -3.77
N THR A 39 12.10 7.87 -4.76
CA THR A 39 11.89 6.46 -5.12
C THR A 39 13.10 5.88 -5.82
N GLY A 40 14.14 6.68 -6.08
CA GLY A 40 15.33 6.27 -6.82
C GLY A 40 15.13 6.19 -8.33
N ILE A 41 13.90 6.44 -8.82
CA ILE A 41 13.53 6.32 -10.24
C ILE A 41 12.71 7.55 -10.63
N ARG A 42 13.02 8.16 -11.77
CA ARG A 42 12.21 9.24 -12.34
C ARG A 42 11.05 8.69 -13.18
N ALA A 43 10.08 9.54 -13.49
CA ALA A 43 8.89 9.12 -14.22
C ALA A 43 9.15 8.68 -15.67
N ASP A 44 10.20 9.21 -16.31
CA ASP A 44 10.71 8.76 -17.61
C ASP A 44 11.39 7.39 -17.50
N GLN A 45 12.19 7.20 -16.45
CA GLN A 45 12.88 5.93 -16.17
C GLN A 45 11.93 4.79 -15.79
N ALA A 46 10.71 5.09 -15.34
CA ALA A 46 9.73 4.05 -15.01
C ALA A 46 9.27 3.28 -16.26
N GLU A 47 9.05 3.97 -17.38
CA GLU A 47 8.68 3.32 -18.65
C GLU A 47 9.84 2.52 -19.21
N ASP A 48 11.06 3.08 -19.15
CA ASP A 48 12.28 2.37 -19.55
C ASP A 48 12.48 1.11 -18.70
N LEU A 49 12.33 1.21 -17.38
CA LEU A 49 12.43 0.05 -16.48
C LEU A 49 11.37 -1.01 -16.79
N LYS A 50 10.12 -0.62 -17.06
CA LYS A 50 9.09 -1.58 -17.48
C LYS A 50 9.52 -2.31 -18.75
N LYS A 51 10.02 -1.59 -19.75
CA LYS A 51 10.51 -2.16 -21.01
C LYS A 51 11.71 -3.08 -20.78
N ASP A 52 12.65 -2.69 -19.92
CA ASP A 52 13.83 -3.49 -19.58
C ASP A 52 13.45 -4.79 -18.87
N ILE A 53 12.45 -4.76 -17.98
CA ILE A 53 11.89 -5.97 -17.36
C ILE A 53 11.31 -6.90 -18.44
N GLN A 54 10.52 -6.37 -19.38
CA GLN A 54 9.93 -7.15 -20.48
C GLN A 54 11.00 -7.77 -21.38
N ASN A 55 11.95 -6.96 -21.85
CA ASN A 55 13.07 -7.42 -22.67
C ASN A 55 13.87 -8.50 -21.95
N ARG A 56 14.13 -8.33 -20.66
CA ARG A 56 14.91 -9.30 -19.89
C ARG A 56 14.17 -10.61 -19.70
N ILE A 57 12.85 -10.58 -19.53
CA ILE A 57 12.02 -11.80 -19.49
C ILE A 57 12.07 -12.51 -20.85
N GLU A 58 11.96 -11.79 -21.97
CA GLU A 58 12.06 -12.35 -23.31
C GLU A 58 13.43 -13.01 -23.57
N GLU A 59 14.52 -12.38 -23.14
CA GLU A 59 15.85 -12.96 -23.22
C GLU A 59 15.97 -14.26 -22.42
N LEU A 60 15.46 -14.26 -21.18
CA LEU A 60 15.47 -15.45 -20.33
C LEU A 60 14.57 -16.56 -20.89
N ALA A 61 13.44 -16.21 -21.52
CA ALA A 61 12.51 -17.14 -22.13
C ALA A 61 13.15 -18.00 -23.23
N LYS A 62 14.17 -17.48 -23.93
CA LYS A 62 14.94 -18.22 -24.95
C LYS A 62 15.68 -19.43 -24.39
N THR A 63 16.01 -19.42 -23.09
CA THR A 63 16.86 -20.44 -22.47
C THR A 63 16.15 -21.24 -21.37
N GLN A 64 15.05 -20.71 -20.83
CA GLN A 64 14.39 -21.25 -19.65
C GLN A 64 12.88 -21.22 -19.82
N LYS A 65 12.26 -22.41 -19.85
CA LYS A 65 10.82 -22.62 -20.14
C LYS A 65 9.89 -21.82 -19.22
N ILE A 66 10.25 -21.64 -17.96
CA ILE A 66 9.42 -20.93 -16.98
C ILE A 66 9.23 -19.44 -17.34
N TYR A 67 10.23 -18.81 -17.96
CA TYR A 67 10.09 -17.40 -18.39
C TYR A 67 9.32 -17.27 -19.70
N ALA A 68 9.38 -18.27 -20.59
CA ALA A 68 8.50 -18.33 -21.74
C ALA A 68 7.03 -18.42 -21.29
N GLN A 69 6.74 -19.29 -20.32
CA GLN A 69 5.41 -19.37 -19.72
C GLN A 69 4.98 -18.06 -19.04
N LEU A 70 5.89 -17.37 -18.35
CA LEU A 70 5.61 -16.07 -17.75
C LEU A 70 5.26 -15.04 -18.83
N GLN A 71 6.08 -14.96 -19.89
CA GLN A 71 5.90 -14.04 -21.01
C GLN A 71 4.54 -14.22 -21.68
N ASP A 72 4.13 -15.46 -21.93
CA ASP A 72 2.88 -15.78 -22.64
C ASP A 72 1.63 -15.54 -21.78
N SER A 73 1.77 -15.59 -20.45
CA SER A 73 0.62 -15.62 -19.54
C SER A 73 0.42 -14.37 -18.71
N ILE A 74 1.38 -13.44 -18.72
CA ILE A 74 1.29 -12.20 -17.95
C ILE A 74 0.99 -11.01 -18.85
N ASN A 75 -0.05 -10.26 -18.50
CA ASN A 75 -0.42 -9.03 -19.16
C ASN A 75 0.27 -7.86 -18.48
N PHE A 76 1.30 -7.32 -19.14
CA PHE A 76 2.01 -6.13 -18.68
C PHE A 76 1.18 -4.88 -18.91
N GLY A 77 0.33 -4.57 -17.95
CA GLY A 77 -0.51 -3.38 -17.93
C GLY A 77 0.28 -2.07 -17.88
N ARG A 78 -0.45 -0.96 -17.88
CA ARG A 78 0.11 0.40 -17.88
C ARG A 78 0.83 0.75 -16.58
N ILE A 79 1.71 1.76 -16.66
CA ILE A 79 2.22 2.46 -15.50
C ILE A 79 1.18 3.49 -15.03
N ILE A 80 0.87 3.47 -13.75
CA ILE A 80 0.02 4.48 -13.11
C ILE A 80 0.89 5.29 -12.17
N LYS A 81 0.92 6.60 -12.41
CA LYS A 81 1.64 7.57 -11.57
C LYS A 81 0.74 7.94 -10.40
N ILE A 82 1.27 7.87 -9.18
CA ILE A 82 0.58 8.25 -7.95
C ILE A 82 1.45 9.26 -7.21
N GLN A 83 0.87 10.37 -6.76
CA GLN A 83 1.60 11.36 -5.96
C GLN A 83 1.73 10.87 -4.52
N ASP A 84 2.91 11.04 -3.92
CA ASP A 84 3.19 10.72 -2.53
C ASP A 84 2.16 11.30 -1.55
N LYS A 85 1.76 12.57 -1.72
CA LYS A 85 0.80 13.26 -0.85
C LYS A 85 -0.58 12.61 -0.81
N ASN A 86 -0.97 11.94 -1.89
CA ASN A 86 -2.31 11.36 -2.06
C ASN A 86 -2.28 9.84 -2.21
N ILE A 87 -1.15 9.20 -1.90
CA ILE A 87 -0.93 7.77 -2.15
C ILE A 87 -2.02 6.87 -1.55
N GLY A 88 -2.48 7.19 -0.33
CA GLY A 88 -3.57 6.46 0.32
C GLY A 88 -4.88 6.48 -0.48
N TYR A 89 -5.32 7.68 -0.87
CA TYR A 89 -6.56 7.87 -1.62
C TYR A 89 -6.47 7.25 -3.01
N ASP A 90 -5.37 7.51 -3.74
CA ASP A 90 -5.18 7.05 -5.11
C ASP A 90 -5.04 5.52 -5.17
N LEU A 91 -4.31 4.92 -4.24
CA LEU A 91 -4.16 3.47 -4.15
C LEU A 91 -5.49 2.80 -3.81
N ALA A 92 -6.24 3.33 -2.83
CA ALA A 92 -7.55 2.81 -2.47
C ALA A 92 -8.54 2.92 -3.63
N LYS A 93 -8.56 4.05 -4.33
CA LYS A 93 -9.39 4.28 -5.52
C LYS A 93 -9.02 3.31 -6.64
N LEU A 94 -7.73 3.10 -6.89
CA LEU A 94 -7.24 2.17 -7.90
C LEU A 94 -7.64 0.74 -7.56
N VAL A 95 -7.40 0.30 -6.34
CA VAL A 95 -7.79 -1.04 -5.88
C VAL A 95 -9.29 -1.23 -6.05
N ARG A 96 -10.14 -0.30 -5.59
CA ARG A 96 -11.60 -0.40 -5.73
C ARG A 96 -12.04 -0.50 -7.19
N LYS A 97 -11.37 0.23 -8.09
CA LYS A 97 -11.65 0.17 -9.53
C LYS A 97 -11.33 -1.20 -10.14
N LEU A 98 -10.29 -1.86 -9.62
CA LEU A 98 -9.79 -3.14 -10.12
C LEU A 98 -10.40 -4.35 -9.40
N SER A 99 -10.88 -4.16 -8.17
CA SER A 99 -11.39 -5.21 -7.30
C SER A 99 -12.85 -5.51 -7.60
N THR A 100 -13.15 -6.11 -8.74
CA THR A 100 -14.45 -6.77 -8.94
C THR A 100 -14.53 -8.12 -8.19
N SER A 101 -13.41 -8.66 -7.67
CA SER A 101 -13.37 -10.01 -7.08
C SER A 101 -12.34 -10.24 -5.95
N ASN A 102 -11.81 -9.20 -5.27
CA ASN A 102 -10.71 -9.33 -4.28
C ASN A 102 -9.40 -9.98 -4.76
N LYS A 103 -9.28 -10.31 -6.06
CA LYS A 103 -8.07 -10.88 -6.67
C LYS A 103 -7.02 -9.83 -7.01
N TYR A 104 -6.62 -9.04 -6.01
CA TYR A 104 -5.49 -8.12 -6.15
C TYR A 104 -4.46 -8.40 -5.07
N ILE A 105 -3.20 -8.15 -5.42
CA ILE A 105 -2.08 -8.10 -4.48
C ILE A 105 -1.34 -6.81 -4.76
N ILE A 106 -0.76 -6.22 -3.72
CA ILE A 106 0.12 -5.06 -3.78
C ILE A 106 1.49 -5.56 -3.35
N ASP A 107 2.45 -5.56 -4.25
CA ASP A 107 3.82 -5.96 -3.94
C ASP A 107 4.73 -4.73 -3.80
N ILE A 108 5.41 -4.66 -2.66
CA ILE A 108 6.34 -3.58 -2.31
C ILE A 108 7.81 -4.03 -2.28
N THR A 109 8.12 -5.24 -2.73
CA THR A 109 9.49 -5.77 -2.73
C THR A 109 10.47 -4.88 -3.47
N PRO A 110 10.20 -4.46 -4.71
CA PRO A 110 11.19 -3.73 -5.48
C PRO A 110 11.03 -2.24 -5.18
N THR A 111 11.03 -1.89 -3.89
CA THR A 111 10.88 -0.51 -3.44
C THR A 111 11.95 -0.07 -2.45
N THR A 112 12.22 1.23 -2.43
CA THR A 112 13.06 1.81 -1.37
C THR A 112 12.33 1.72 -0.03
N LYS A 113 13.09 1.69 1.07
CA LYS A 113 12.52 1.67 2.43
C LYS A 113 11.47 2.77 2.63
N ALA A 114 11.74 4.00 2.17
CA ALA A 114 10.80 5.11 2.27
C ALA A 114 9.49 4.86 1.49
N ALA A 115 9.59 4.39 0.25
CA ALA A 115 8.42 4.07 -0.57
C ALA A 115 7.61 2.90 0.01
N SER A 116 8.29 1.84 0.46
CA SER A 116 7.66 0.68 1.11
C SER A 116 6.83 1.08 2.33
N GLN A 117 7.38 1.95 3.20
CA GLN A 117 6.73 2.43 4.41
C GLN A 117 5.48 3.26 4.11
N LEU A 118 5.52 4.08 3.05
CA LEU A 118 4.38 4.88 2.64
C LEU A 118 3.26 4.04 2.03
N VAL A 119 3.60 3.08 1.17
CA VAL A 119 2.61 2.15 0.62
C VAL A 119 2.01 1.31 1.74
N LEU A 120 2.83 0.82 2.67
CA LEU A 120 2.38 0.08 3.84
C LEU A 120 1.41 0.92 4.68
N ALA A 121 1.79 2.15 5.05
CA ALA A 121 0.93 3.05 5.82
C ALA A 121 -0.38 3.36 5.08
N ALA A 122 -0.31 3.61 3.78
CA ALA A 122 -1.46 3.81 2.91
C ALA A 122 -2.41 2.61 2.92
N CYS A 123 -1.86 1.40 2.81
CA CYS A 123 -2.62 0.16 2.86
C CYS A 123 -3.30 -0.04 4.22
N LEU A 124 -2.57 0.18 5.32
CA LEU A 124 -3.10 0.06 6.68
C LEU A 124 -4.27 1.03 6.92
N VAL A 125 -4.11 2.30 6.56
CA VAL A 125 -5.14 3.33 6.76
C VAL A 125 -6.39 3.07 5.92
N ASN A 126 -6.21 2.61 4.68
CA ASN A 126 -7.32 2.38 3.74
C ASN A 126 -7.90 0.97 3.82
N GLY A 127 -7.39 0.16 4.74
CA GLY A 127 -7.89 -1.18 4.96
C GLY A 127 -7.49 -2.20 3.89
N LEU A 128 -6.48 -1.92 3.07
CA LEU A 128 -6.03 -2.79 1.98
C LEU A 128 -5.15 -3.90 2.56
N ARG A 129 -5.66 -5.14 2.55
CA ARG A 129 -5.02 -6.26 3.26
C ARG A 129 -4.06 -7.07 2.40
N ASN A 130 -4.25 -7.13 1.09
CA ASN A 130 -3.45 -7.98 0.21
C ASN A 130 -2.08 -7.35 -0.12
N LEU A 131 -1.26 -7.10 0.90
CA LEU A 131 0.06 -6.49 0.79
C LEU A 131 1.13 -7.56 0.98
N TYR A 132 2.06 -7.65 0.03
CA TYR A 132 3.06 -8.72 -0.03
C TYR A 132 4.48 -8.17 -0.20
N GLU A 133 5.44 -8.97 0.26
CA GLU A 133 6.87 -8.72 0.09
C GLU A 133 7.61 -10.04 -0.18
N PHE A 134 8.49 -10.06 -1.17
CA PHE A 134 9.36 -11.17 -1.53
C PHE A 134 10.70 -11.03 -0.81
N HIS A 135 10.96 -11.93 0.13
CA HIS A 135 12.22 -11.99 0.86
C HIS A 135 13.11 -13.04 0.23
N LEU A 136 14.25 -12.63 -0.31
CA LEU A 136 15.29 -13.55 -0.76
C LEU A 136 16.27 -13.79 0.40
N TYR A 137 16.31 -15.02 0.93
CA TYR A 137 17.22 -15.39 2.01
C TYR A 137 18.59 -15.82 1.50
N LYS A 138 18.63 -16.43 0.32
CA LYS A 138 19.88 -16.80 -0.33
C LYS A 138 20.63 -15.53 -0.74
N ARG A 139 21.85 -15.36 -0.23
CA ARG A 139 22.68 -14.20 -0.53
C ARG A 139 22.91 -14.12 -2.04
N ILE A 140 22.52 -13.00 -2.65
CA ILE A 140 22.80 -12.75 -4.06
C ILE A 140 24.31 -12.73 -4.23
N GLU A 141 24.85 -13.71 -4.96
CA GLU A 141 26.23 -13.66 -5.41
C GLU A 141 26.35 -12.49 -6.38
N ARG A 142 27.05 -11.42 -5.97
CA ARG A 142 27.25 -10.23 -6.81
C ARG A 142 27.87 -10.56 -8.17
N ASN A 143 28.66 -11.64 -8.23
CA ASN A 143 29.34 -12.11 -9.44
C ASN A 143 28.44 -12.97 -10.34
N ASN A 144 27.29 -13.44 -9.84
CA ASN A 144 26.34 -14.24 -10.60
C ASN A 144 24.88 -13.91 -10.20
N PRO A 145 24.34 -12.76 -10.64
CA PRO A 145 22.96 -12.38 -10.33
C PRO A 145 21.92 -13.37 -10.87
N LEU A 146 22.27 -14.17 -11.90
CA LEU A 146 21.40 -15.20 -12.46
C LEU A 146 21.18 -16.39 -11.51
N ALA A 147 22.10 -16.63 -10.56
CA ALA A 147 21.92 -17.66 -9.54
C ALA A 147 20.78 -17.32 -8.56
N SER A 148 20.37 -16.04 -8.51
CA SER A 148 19.30 -15.53 -7.64
C SER A 148 17.95 -15.42 -8.36
N LEU A 149 17.86 -15.91 -9.61
CA LEU A 149 16.64 -15.93 -10.38
C LEU A 149 15.74 -17.10 -9.99
N TYR A 150 14.43 -16.89 -10.08
CA TYR A 150 13.37 -17.79 -9.63
C TYR A 150 13.57 -19.27 -10.01
N HIS A 151 14.02 -19.58 -11.22
CA HIS A 151 14.23 -20.97 -11.68
C HIS A 151 15.38 -21.71 -10.95
N ASN A 152 16.28 -20.99 -10.31
CA ASN A 152 17.41 -21.53 -9.56
C ASN A 152 17.18 -21.52 -8.03
N LEU A 153 16.02 -21.03 -7.59
CA LEU A 153 15.67 -20.92 -6.17
C LEU A 153 14.83 -22.12 -5.74
N ASN A 154 15.16 -22.69 -4.59
CA ASN A 154 14.29 -23.62 -3.88
C ASN A 154 13.27 -22.83 -3.03
N GLN A 155 12.20 -23.51 -2.57
CA GLN A 155 11.22 -22.89 -1.66
C GLN A 155 11.82 -22.44 -0.32
N SER A 156 12.97 -23.00 0.09
CA SER A 156 13.71 -22.56 1.28
C SER A 156 14.54 -21.29 1.05
N ASP A 157 14.82 -20.94 -0.20
CA ASP A 157 15.74 -19.85 -0.55
C ASP A 157 15.05 -18.48 -0.52
N PHE A 158 13.71 -18.47 -0.52
CA PHE A 158 12.90 -17.26 -0.49
C PHE A 158 11.60 -17.49 0.28
N LYS A 159 10.96 -16.38 0.69
CA LYS A 159 9.60 -16.40 1.22
C LYS A 159 8.82 -15.24 0.63
N TYR A 160 7.59 -15.52 0.22
CA TYR A 160 6.65 -14.47 -0.16
C TYR A 160 5.72 -14.21 1.02
N VAL A 161 5.96 -13.12 1.73
CA VAL A 161 5.32 -12.80 3.00
C VAL A 161 4.06 -11.99 2.73
N HIS A 162 2.93 -12.45 3.26
CA HIS A 162 1.73 -11.65 3.33
C HIS A 162 1.82 -10.71 4.54
N LEU A 163 2.19 -9.46 4.31
CA LEU A 163 2.51 -8.51 5.37
C LEU A 163 1.33 -8.25 6.31
N SER A 164 0.09 -8.35 5.83
CA SER A 164 -1.08 -8.15 6.70
C SER A 164 -1.39 -9.33 7.63
N GLU A 165 -0.79 -10.50 7.40
CA GLU A 165 -0.90 -11.66 8.29
C GLU A 165 0.15 -11.66 9.41
N GLU A 166 1.21 -10.86 9.27
CA GLU A 166 2.22 -10.71 10.31
C GLU A 166 1.56 -10.16 11.60
N PRO A 167 1.71 -10.83 12.76
CA PRO A 167 0.97 -10.48 13.98
C PRO A 167 1.08 -9.01 14.37
N ALA A 168 2.29 -8.45 14.28
CA ALA A 168 2.55 -7.04 14.60
C ALA A 168 1.82 -6.08 13.66
N LEU A 169 1.75 -6.40 12.36
CA LEU A 169 1.05 -5.57 11.37
C LEU A 169 -0.47 -5.75 11.46
N ARG A 170 -0.95 -6.95 11.76
CA ARG A 170 -2.37 -7.21 12.02
C ARG A 170 -2.86 -6.41 13.23
N GLU A 171 -2.10 -6.42 14.32
CA GLU A 171 -2.42 -5.61 15.50
C GLU A 171 -2.40 -4.11 15.16
N ALA A 172 -1.40 -3.64 14.41
CA ALA A 172 -1.35 -2.26 13.94
C ALA A 172 -2.57 -1.89 13.09
N TYR A 173 -2.99 -2.76 12.16
CA TYR A 173 -4.18 -2.58 11.34
C TYR A 173 -5.45 -2.46 12.18
N ASP A 174 -5.66 -3.39 13.11
CA ASP A 174 -6.84 -3.41 13.97
C ASP A 174 -6.86 -2.18 14.91
N ASN A 175 -5.70 -1.72 15.36
CA ASN A 175 -5.54 -0.48 16.12
C ASN A 175 -5.90 0.76 15.30
N VAL A 176 -5.37 0.89 14.08
CA VAL A 176 -5.69 2.02 13.17
C VAL A 176 -7.18 2.02 12.83
N LYS A 177 -7.77 0.86 12.53
CA LYS A 177 -9.20 0.73 12.23
C LYS A 177 -10.06 1.16 13.42
N ARG A 178 -9.74 0.69 14.64
CA ARG A 178 -10.46 1.09 15.86
C ARG A 178 -10.37 2.59 16.09
N LYS A 179 -9.17 3.18 15.96
CA LYS A 179 -8.97 4.62 16.08
C LYS A 179 -9.78 5.41 15.05
N ASN A 180 -9.80 4.98 13.80
CA ASN A 180 -10.60 5.62 12.75
C ASN A 180 -12.11 5.58 13.05
N ILE A 181 -12.61 4.44 13.53
CA ILE A 181 -14.03 4.31 13.92
C ILE A 181 -14.35 5.23 15.11
N LEU A 182 -13.49 5.26 16.13
CA LEU A 182 -13.67 6.13 17.30
C LEU A 182 -13.63 7.61 16.91
N SER A 183 -12.70 8.03 16.06
CA SER A 183 -12.62 9.39 15.54
C SER A 183 -13.86 9.78 14.73
N LEU A 184 -14.35 8.88 13.86
CA LEU A 184 -15.57 9.11 13.09
C LEU A 184 -16.78 9.27 14.02
N LEU A 185 -16.90 8.40 15.02
CA LEU A 185 -17.97 8.44 16.01
C LEU A 185 -17.92 9.76 16.81
N ALA A 186 -16.74 10.22 17.20
CA ALA A 186 -16.56 11.51 17.87
C ALA A 186 -17.02 12.69 16.97
N ILE A 187 -16.71 12.66 15.68
CA ILE A 187 -17.16 13.67 14.71
C ILE A 187 -18.69 13.65 14.60
N VAL A 188 -19.30 12.48 14.44
CA VAL A 188 -20.76 12.33 14.33
C VAL A 188 -21.46 12.83 15.60
N ILE A 189 -20.97 12.45 16.78
CA ILE A 189 -21.51 12.96 18.06
C ILE A 189 -21.38 14.48 18.16
N SER A 190 -20.24 15.04 17.75
CA SER A 190 -20.02 16.49 17.76
C SER A 190 -21.03 17.22 16.85
N ILE A 191 -21.32 16.66 15.67
CA ILE A 191 -22.34 17.21 14.76
C ILE A 191 -23.74 17.13 15.40
N ILE A 192 -24.09 16.01 16.03
CA ILE A 192 -25.39 15.84 16.70
C ILE A 192 -25.55 16.86 17.84
N ILE A 193 -24.53 17.04 18.68
CA ILE A 193 -24.55 18.02 19.77
C ILE A 193 -24.70 19.44 19.21
N LEU A 194 -23.96 19.77 18.14
CA LEU A 194 -24.09 21.07 17.47
C LEU A 194 -25.52 21.31 16.98
N LEU A 195 -26.13 20.33 16.31
CA LEU A 195 -27.50 20.43 15.81
C LEU A 195 -28.53 20.59 16.93
N LEU A 196 -28.43 19.77 17.99
CA LEU A 196 -29.30 19.88 19.16
C LEU A 196 -29.15 21.25 19.84
N SER A 197 -27.93 21.78 19.88
CA SER A 197 -27.62 23.10 20.42
C SER A 197 -28.31 24.21 19.61
N VAL A 198 -28.28 24.14 18.27
CA VAL A 198 -28.99 25.10 17.40
C VAL A 198 -30.50 25.02 17.61
N ILE A 199 -31.07 23.82 17.64
CA ILE A 199 -32.51 23.61 17.88
C ILE A 199 -32.89 24.19 19.25
N PHE A 200 -32.15 23.88 20.29
CA PHE A 200 -32.44 24.39 21.64
C PHE A 200 -32.38 25.92 21.69
N ASN A 201 -31.41 26.56 21.01
CA ASN A 201 -31.32 28.02 20.93
C ASN A 201 -32.52 28.66 20.21
N MET A 202 -33.07 28.01 19.18
CA MET A 202 -34.28 28.49 18.52
C MET A 202 -35.49 28.50 19.45
N PHE A 203 -35.58 27.56 20.40
CA PHE A 203 -36.73 27.42 21.30
C PHE A 203 -36.57 28.08 22.67
N SER A 204 -35.34 28.23 23.14
CA SER A 204 -35.02 28.82 24.44
C SER A 204 -34.19 30.07 24.20
N ARG A 205 -34.65 31.24 24.66
CA ARG A 205 -34.00 32.57 24.53
C ARG A 205 -32.67 32.66 25.29
N ILE A 206 -31.79 31.68 25.10
CA ILE A 206 -30.51 31.54 25.76
C ILE A 206 -29.45 32.21 24.89
N SER A 207 -28.58 33.00 25.54
CA SER A 207 -27.56 33.78 24.85
C SER A 207 -26.60 32.88 24.06
N ILE A 208 -26.34 33.25 22.81
CA ILE A 208 -25.48 32.53 21.85
C ILE A 208 -24.09 32.25 22.44
N ALA A 209 -23.60 33.11 23.33
CA ALA A 209 -22.29 32.99 23.97
C ALA A 209 -22.14 31.75 24.88
N SER A 210 -23.17 31.37 25.63
CA SER A 210 -23.10 30.19 26.51
C SER A 210 -23.08 28.89 25.71
N LEU A 211 -23.80 28.86 24.58
CA LEU A 211 -23.83 27.73 23.66
C LEU A 211 -22.46 27.52 22.98
N LEU A 212 -21.86 28.59 22.46
CA LEU A 212 -20.52 28.55 21.86
C LEU A 212 -19.47 28.11 22.87
N SER A 213 -19.57 28.53 24.13
CA SER A 213 -18.64 28.11 25.18
C SER A 213 -18.74 26.62 25.49
N ALA A 214 -19.95 26.04 25.48
CA ALA A 214 -20.16 24.62 25.72
C ALA A 214 -19.65 23.76 24.55
N VAL A 215 -19.90 24.19 23.32
CA VAL A 215 -19.39 23.52 22.11
C VAL A 215 -17.87 23.62 22.03
N ALA A 216 -17.28 24.78 22.33
CA ALA A 216 -15.83 24.94 22.37
C ALA A 216 -15.18 24.07 23.45
N SER A 217 -15.81 23.94 24.62
CA SER A 217 -15.33 23.08 25.71
C SER A 217 -15.38 21.60 25.31
N LEU A 218 -16.47 21.14 24.68
CA LEU A 218 -16.59 19.78 24.16
C LEU A 218 -15.57 19.50 23.05
N ALA A 219 -15.40 20.43 22.11
CA ALA A 219 -14.39 20.32 21.06
C ALA A 219 -12.97 20.26 21.63
N THR A 220 -12.70 20.99 22.71
CA THR A 220 -11.40 20.98 23.41
C THR A 220 -11.17 19.65 24.12
N ILE A 221 -12.19 19.08 24.77
CA ILE A 221 -12.11 17.76 25.42
C ILE A 221 -11.88 16.65 24.38
N VAL A 222 -12.57 16.71 23.24
CA VAL A 222 -12.36 15.77 22.13
C VAL A 222 -10.96 15.93 21.54
N SER A 223 -10.49 17.17 21.34
CA SER A 223 -9.15 17.47 20.86
C SER A 223 -8.06 16.94 21.81
N LEU A 224 -8.23 17.15 23.12
CA LEU A 224 -7.36 16.59 24.16
C LEU A 224 -7.38 15.06 24.17
N GLY A 225 -8.56 14.44 24.06
CA GLY A 225 -8.68 12.99 23.97
C GLY A 225 -7.96 12.40 22.76
N LEU A 226 -8.02 13.09 21.62
CA LEU A 226 -7.30 12.71 20.41
C LEU A 226 -5.78 12.90 20.57
N GLN A 227 -5.33 13.98 21.22
CA GLN A 227 -3.91 14.22 21.51
C GLN A 227 -3.32 13.23 22.53
N PHE A 228 -4.05 12.90 23.61
CA PHE A 228 -3.61 11.89 24.59
C PHE A 228 -3.53 10.47 24.00
N SER A 229 -4.33 10.19 22.97
CA SER A 229 -4.22 8.95 22.17
C SER A 229 -2.97 8.94 21.25
N GLN A 230 -2.41 10.12 20.94
CA GLN A 230 -1.18 10.25 20.14
C GLN A 230 0.09 10.16 20.99
N THR A 231 0.09 10.67 22.24
CA THR A 231 1.29 10.72 23.09
C THR A 231 1.62 9.44 23.86
N ARG A 232 0.73 8.44 23.94
CA ARG A 232 1.00 7.17 24.64
C ARG A 232 1.90 6.16 23.89
N HIS A 233 2.48 6.55 22.75
CA HIS A 233 3.34 5.65 21.94
C HIS A 233 4.66 6.27 21.47
N THR A 234 5.15 7.30 22.16
CA THR A 234 6.58 7.64 22.19
C THR A 234 7.18 7.12 23.48
#